data_AF-A0A9X1XSY7-F1
#
_entry.id   AF-A0A9X1XSY7-F1
#
_cell.length_a   1.000
_cell.length_b   1.000
_cell.length_c   1.000
_cell.angle_alpha   90.00
_cell.angle_beta   90.00
_cell.angle_gamma   90.00
#
_symmetry.space_group_name_H-M   'P 1'
#
loop_
_entity.id
_entity.type
_entity.pdbx_description
1 polymer ?
#
loop_
_entity_poly.entity_id
_entity_poly.type
_entity_poly.pdbx_seq_one_letter_code
_entity_poly.pdbx_strand_id
1 'polypeptide(L)'
;MPFGEIEAKPSNITVEGTGLTSLNMPGFKEIYDYGLPEAQLEEKHRFKFCTLPGIVLLKLIAFQERDEIRRDDIKDISMILKHFFDMYADEIYENHNDLFGDKDINLNWIAARVLGRDMGKIALLNEELFLRIKKLLKENTIDIHSSYIAKIMAEFFQNTIAENVKLLEQVKIGYLENDSSKIKIE
;
A
#
# COMPACT_ATOMS: atom_id res chain seq x y z
N MET A 1 -4.46 -15.09 6.05
CA MET A 1 -3.17 -15.78 6.31
C MET A 1 -2.76 -15.47 7.74
N PRO A 2 -2.31 -16.45 8.55
CA PRO A 2 -1.81 -16.16 9.88
C PRO A 2 -0.43 -15.50 9.78
N PHE A 3 -0.19 -14.47 10.59
CA PHE A 3 1.12 -13.85 10.73
C PHE A 3 1.66 -14.21 12.13
N GLY A 4 2.84 -14.85 12.23
CA GLY A 4 3.36 -15.41 13.48
C GLY A 4 4.73 -16.13 13.37
N GLU A 5 5.18 -16.71 14.51
CA GLU A 5 6.53 -17.14 14.98
C GLU A 5 7.46 -17.99 14.08
N ILE A 6 7.32 -17.99 12.76
CA ILE A 6 8.13 -18.87 11.89
C ILE A 6 8.96 -18.04 10.93
N GLU A 7 9.89 -17.28 11.49
CA GLU A 7 10.81 -16.47 10.70
C GLU A 7 12.28 -16.75 11.06
N ALA A 8 13.06 -17.21 10.08
CA ALA A 8 14.51 -17.23 10.10
C ALA A 8 15.05 -16.49 8.86
N LYS A 9 16.09 -15.65 9.05
CA LYS A 9 16.71 -14.85 7.97
C LYS A 9 17.46 -15.74 6.96
N PRO A 10 17.56 -15.36 5.67
CA PRO A 10 16.85 -14.27 4.98
C PRO A 10 15.49 -14.76 4.45
N SER A 11 14.43 -13.99 4.74
CA SER A 11 13.06 -14.06 4.17
C SER A 11 12.54 -15.44 3.73
N ASN A 12 12.79 -16.48 4.54
CA ASN A 12 12.31 -17.84 4.29
C ASN A 12 11.30 -18.21 5.37
N ILE A 13 10.06 -18.46 4.96
CA ILE A 13 9.03 -19.06 5.81
C ILE A 13 9.21 -20.58 5.76
N THR A 14 9.62 -21.19 6.87
CA THR A 14 9.81 -22.65 6.99
C THR A 14 8.54 -23.30 7.54
N VAL A 15 7.59 -23.70 6.69
CA VAL A 15 6.46 -24.53 7.15
C VAL A 15 6.92 -25.99 7.16
N GLU A 16 6.84 -26.68 8.31
CA GLU A 16 7.11 -28.11 8.40
C GLU A 16 6.02 -28.91 7.67
N GLY A 17 6.26 -29.14 6.37
CA GLY A 17 5.45 -29.99 5.50
C GLY A 17 6.33 -30.56 4.41
N THR A 18 6.11 -31.83 4.06
CA THR A 18 6.85 -32.51 2.99
C THR A 18 6.47 -31.92 1.62
N GLY A 19 7.11 -30.80 1.25
CA GLY A 19 6.94 -30.12 -0.03
C GLY A 19 6.97 -28.60 0.08
N LEU A 20 7.95 -27.98 -0.61
CA LEU A 20 8.22 -26.54 -0.72
C LEU A 20 8.54 -25.82 0.63
N THR A 21 9.82 -25.82 1.00
CA THR A 21 10.31 -25.45 2.35
C THR A 21 10.71 -23.98 2.55
N SER A 22 10.54 -23.10 1.56
CA SER A 22 10.79 -21.66 1.71
C SER A 22 9.95 -20.83 0.74
N LEU A 23 9.02 -20.03 1.25
CA LEU A 23 8.38 -18.95 0.49
C LEU A 23 9.10 -17.62 0.78
N ASN A 24 9.73 -17.05 -0.25
CA ASN A 24 10.17 -15.66 -0.22
C ASN A 24 8.97 -14.79 -0.63
N MET A 25 8.42 -14.02 0.31
CA MET A 25 7.31 -13.09 0.04
C MET A 25 7.67 -11.69 0.55
N PRO A 26 8.32 -10.86 -0.28
CA PRO A 26 8.59 -9.47 0.05
C PRO A 26 7.32 -8.74 0.49
N GLY A 27 7.42 -7.91 1.53
CA GLY A 27 6.30 -7.14 2.08
C GLY A 27 5.58 -7.82 3.25
N PHE A 28 5.57 -9.16 3.35
CA PHE A 28 4.89 -9.83 4.47
C PHE A 28 5.59 -9.60 5.80
N LYS A 29 6.93 -9.68 5.81
CA LYS A 29 7.73 -9.43 7.01
C LYS A 29 7.52 -8.01 7.50
N GLU A 30 7.67 -7.03 6.61
CA GLU A 30 7.57 -5.62 6.93
C GLU A 30 6.18 -5.27 7.48
N ILE A 31 5.13 -5.83 6.89
CA ILE A 31 3.76 -5.66 7.38
C ILE A 31 3.57 -6.27 8.79
N TYR A 32 4.15 -7.44 9.04
CA TYR A 32 4.06 -8.07 10.35
C TYR A 32 4.82 -7.29 11.42
N ASP A 33 6.06 -6.91 11.11
CA ASP A 33 6.97 -6.19 12.01
C ASP A 33 6.47 -4.77 12.32
N TYR A 34 5.82 -4.11 11.35
CA TYR A 34 5.19 -2.81 11.57
C TYR A 34 4.05 -2.90 12.60
N GLY A 35 3.42 -4.06 12.70
CA GLY A 35 2.35 -4.34 13.63
C GLY A 35 1.02 -4.55 12.92
N LEU A 36 0.30 -5.57 13.38
CA LEU A 36 -1.03 -5.91 12.87
C LEU A 36 -2.09 -5.57 13.91
N PRO A 37 -3.19 -4.93 13.50
CA PRO A 37 -4.34 -4.78 14.37
C PRO A 37 -4.93 -6.15 14.73
N GLU A 38 -5.56 -6.21 15.89
CA GLU A 38 -6.30 -7.37 16.38
C GLU A 38 -7.79 -7.08 16.42
N ALA A 39 -8.59 -8.01 15.92
CA ALA A 39 -10.04 -8.00 16.09
C ALA A 39 -10.45 -9.11 17.06
N GLN A 40 -11.46 -8.83 17.88
CA GLN A 40 -12.04 -9.78 18.82
C GLN A 40 -13.45 -10.17 18.35
N LEU A 41 -13.69 -11.48 18.22
CA LEU A 41 -14.99 -12.05 17.88
C LEU A 41 -15.54 -12.82 19.09
N GLU A 42 -16.78 -12.52 19.46
CA GLU A 42 -17.53 -13.21 20.54
C GLU A 42 -16.78 -13.32 21.87
N GLU A 43 -15.93 -12.33 22.16
CA GLU A 43 -15.05 -12.25 23.33
C GLU A 43 -14.02 -13.39 23.49
N LYS A 44 -14.07 -14.43 22.65
CA LYS A 44 -13.26 -15.66 22.79
C LYS A 44 -12.16 -15.78 21.76
N HIS A 45 -12.34 -15.19 20.58
CA HIS A 45 -11.40 -15.35 19.48
C HIS A 45 -10.75 -14.01 19.15
N ARG A 46 -9.42 -13.96 19.22
CA ARG A 46 -8.61 -12.83 18.75
C ARG A 46 -7.88 -13.24 17.48
N PHE A 47 -7.95 -12.40 16.45
CA PHE A 47 -7.22 -12.62 15.22
C PHE A 47 -6.55 -11.34 14.74
N LYS A 48 -5.29 -11.48 14.31
CA LYS A 48 -4.54 -10.42 13.63
C LYS A 48 -4.96 -10.36 12.18
N PHE A 49 -5.06 -9.15 11.63
CA PHE A 49 -5.38 -8.95 10.22
C PHE A 49 -4.49 -7.88 9.60
N CYS A 50 -4.32 -7.96 8.28
CA CYS A 50 -3.54 -6.99 7.52
C CYS A 50 -4.31 -5.68 7.35
N THR A 51 -3.64 -4.54 7.52
CA THR A 51 -4.22 -3.22 7.26
C THR A 51 -4.41 -3.02 5.75
N LEU A 52 -5.28 -2.07 5.35
CA LEU A 52 -5.45 -1.76 3.93
C LEU A 52 -4.16 -1.24 3.26
N PRO A 53 -3.35 -0.36 3.88
CA PRO A 53 -2.03 0.00 3.35
C PRO A 53 -1.11 -1.22 3.12
N GLY A 54 -1.11 -2.18 4.05
CA GLY A 54 -0.37 -3.44 3.89
C GLY A 54 -0.90 -4.29 2.73
N ILE A 55 -2.21 -4.42 2.58
CA ILE A 55 -2.83 -5.14 1.45
C ILE A 55 -2.45 -4.49 0.13
N VAL A 56 -2.48 -3.15 0.03
CA VAL A 56 -2.08 -2.44 -1.19
C VAL A 56 -0.62 -2.69 -1.53
N LEU A 57 0.30 -2.68 -0.54
CA LEU A 57 1.71 -3.04 -0.77
C LEU A 57 1.86 -4.44 -1.37
N LEU A 58 1.22 -5.45 -0.76
CA LEU A 58 1.29 -6.83 -1.24
C LEU A 58 0.74 -6.97 -2.66
N LYS A 59 -0.36 -6.27 -2.97
CA LYS A 59 -0.97 -6.25 -4.30
C LYS A 59 -0.08 -5.60 -5.34
N LEU A 60 0.58 -4.48 -5.01
CA LEU A 60 1.54 -3.83 -5.92
C LEU A 60 2.76 -4.71 -6.19
N ILE A 61 3.30 -5.38 -5.18
CA ILE A 61 4.43 -6.32 -5.33
C ILE A 61 4.04 -7.47 -6.26
N ALA A 62 2.89 -8.10 -5.99
CA ALA A 62 2.41 -9.23 -6.78
C ALA A 62 2.05 -8.83 -8.22
N PHE A 63 1.46 -7.65 -8.40
CA PHE A 63 1.20 -7.09 -9.73
C PHE A 63 2.50 -6.85 -10.49
N GLN A 64 3.51 -6.21 -9.88
CA GLN A 64 4.79 -5.93 -10.54
C GLN A 64 5.54 -7.19 -10.99
N GLU A 65 5.31 -8.34 -10.34
CA GLU A 65 5.96 -9.60 -10.71
C GLU A 65 5.30 -10.32 -11.89
N ARG A 66 3.98 -10.16 -12.05
CA ARG A 66 3.17 -10.92 -13.01
C ARG A 66 1.98 -10.09 -13.51
N ASP A 67 2.28 -8.91 -14.03
CA ASP A 67 1.29 -7.90 -14.44
C ASP A 67 0.29 -8.40 -15.50
N GLU A 68 0.73 -9.30 -16.39
CA GLU A 68 -0.10 -9.94 -17.42
C GLU A 68 -1.33 -10.66 -16.87
N ILE A 69 -1.22 -11.30 -15.69
CA ILE A 69 -2.28 -12.12 -15.10
C ILE A 69 -2.84 -11.55 -13.79
N ARG A 70 -2.22 -10.50 -13.25
CA ARG A 70 -2.55 -9.91 -11.92
C ARG A 70 -3.27 -8.57 -12.03
N ARG A 71 -3.88 -8.24 -13.17
CA ARG A 71 -4.63 -6.98 -13.36
C ARG A 71 -5.75 -6.76 -12.34
N ASP A 72 -6.33 -7.84 -11.82
CA ASP A 72 -7.34 -7.80 -10.75
C ASP A 72 -6.79 -7.19 -9.44
N ASP A 73 -5.48 -7.25 -9.18
CA ASP A 73 -4.90 -6.52 -8.04
C ASP A 73 -5.07 -5.01 -8.18
N ILE A 74 -4.95 -4.48 -9.40
CA ILE A 74 -5.16 -3.05 -9.64
C ILE A 74 -6.64 -2.68 -9.48
N LYS A 75 -7.55 -3.57 -9.87
CA LYS A 75 -8.98 -3.42 -9.60
C LYS A 75 -9.25 -3.36 -8.09
N ASP A 76 -8.65 -4.26 -7.30
CA ASP A 76 -8.80 -4.26 -5.84
C ASP A 76 -8.20 -3.00 -5.20
N ILE A 77 -7.01 -2.57 -5.63
CA ILE A 77 -6.39 -1.32 -5.17
C ILE A 77 -7.28 -0.12 -5.48
N SER A 78 -7.89 -0.08 -6.66
CA SER A 78 -8.83 0.99 -7.04
C SER A 78 -10.07 1.00 -6.15
N MET A 79 -10.56 -0.18 -5.73
CA MET A 79 -11.67 -0.27 -4.78
C MET A 79 -11.30 0.20 -3.40
N ILE A 80 -10.11 -0.14 -2.93
CA ILE A 80 -9.58 0.39 -1.68
C ILE A 80 -9.52 1.92 -1.78
N LEU A 81 -8.85 2.48 -2.79
CA LEU A 81 -8.71 3.93 -2.97
C LEU A 81 -10.05 4.67 -3.03
N LYS A 82 -11.04 4.10 -3.73
CA LYS A 82 -12.38 4.70 -3.85
C LYS A 82 -13.10 4.84 -2.51
N HIS A 83 -12.94 3.85 -1.61
CA HIS A 83 -13.66 3.79 -0.35
C HIS A 83 -12.78 4.12 0.87
N PHE A 84 -11.50 4.42 0.65
CA PHE A 84 -10.53 4.59 1.74
C PHE A 84 -10.92 5.75 2.65
N PHE A 85 -11.38 6.86 2.07
CA PHE A 85 -11.84 8.00 2.86
C PHE A 85 -12.99 7.61 3.79
N ASP A 86 -14.04 6.96 3.27
CA ASP A 86 -15.21 6.57 4.07
C ASP A 86 -14.85 5.61 5.21
N MET A 87 -13.88 4.72 4.98
CA MET A 87 -13.44 3.74 5.97
C MET A 87 -12.48 4.31 7.03
N TYR A 88 -11.72 5.35 6.68
CA TYR A 88 -10.65 5.93 7.52
C TYR A 88 -10.95 7.39 7.91
N ALA A 89 -12.18 7.87 7.73
CA ALA A 89 -12.52 9.27 7.92
C ALA A 89 -12.12 9.79 9.31
N ASP A 90 -12.47 9.06 10.37
CA ASP A 90 -12.16 9.45 11.75
C ASP A 90 -10.64 9.57 11.95
N GLU A 91 -9.88 8.55 11.54
CA GLU A 91 -8.40 8.54 11.60
C GLU A 91 -7.80 9.72 10.80
N ILE A 92 -8.33 10.01 9.61
CA ILE A 92 -7.87 11.11 8.76
C ILE A 92 -8.14 12.46 9.44
N TYR A 93 -9.34 12.68 9.98
CA TYR A 93 -9.69 13.92 10.66
C TYR A 93 -8.95 14.10 11.99
N GLU A 94 -8.59 13.02 12.68
CA GLU A 94 -7.86 13.11 13.95
C GLU A 94 -6.36 13.32 13.73
N ASN A 95 -5.75 12.54 12.82
CA ASN A 95 -4.29 12.42 12.73
C ASN A 95 -3.67 13.04 11.47
N HIS A 96 -4.49 13.47 10.50
CA HIS A 96 -4.02 14.00 9.21
C HIS A 96 -4.60 15.39 8.87
N ASN A 97 -4.86 16.19 9.90
CA ASN A 97 -5.36 17.57 9.77
C ASN A 97 -4.46 18.48 8.90
N ASP A 98 -3.16 18.18 8.82
CA ASP A 98 -2.19 18.90 8.00
C ASP A 98 -2.50 18.83 6.48
N LEU A 99 -3.29 17.84 6.07
CA LEU A 99 -3.73 17.69 4.69
C LEU A 99 -4.93 18.56 4.34
N PHE A 100 -5.58 19.17 5.32
CA PHE A 100 -6.72 20.06 5.12
C PHE A 100 -6.23 21.51 5.10
N GLY A 101 -6.71 22.32 4.14
CA GLY A 101 -6.28 23.72 4.03
C GLY A 101 -6.73 24.43 2.76
N ASP A 102 -7.02 23.66 1.70
CA ASP A 102 -7.69 24.17 0.50
C ASP A 102 -9.20 23.88 0.59
N LYS A 103 -10.03 24.87 0.27
CA LYS A 103 -11.49 24.75 0.33
C LYS A 103 -12.05 23.79 -0.72
N ASP A 104 -11.32 23.59 -1.81
CA ASP A 104 -11.72 22.71 -2.92
C ASP A 104 -10.97 21.37 -2.91
N ILE A 105 -10.39 20.99 -1.76
CA ILE A 105 -9.60 19.77 -1.67
C ILE A 105 -10.47 18.52 -1.83
N ASN A 106 -10.05 17.65 -2.75
CA ASN A 106 -10.71 16.38 -2.98
C ASN A 106 -10.39 15.40 -1.83
N LEU A 107 -11.43 14.93 -1.13
CA LEU A 107 -11.28 14.02 0.02
C LEU A 107 -10.62 12.68 -0.37
N ASN A 108 -10.85 12.19 -1.60
CA ASN A 108 -10.19 10.98 -2.09
C ASN A 108 -8.69 11.21 -2.33
N TRP A 109 -8.27 12.44 -2.62
CA TRP A 109 -6.85 12.78 -2.73
C TRP A 109 -6.16 12.81 -1.37
N ILE A 110 -6.83 13.36 -0.35
CA ILE A 110 -6.37 13.29 1.04
C ILE A 110 -6.22 11.83 1.46
N ALA A 111 -7.27 11.03 1.28
CA ALA A 111 -7.27 9.61 1.60
C ALA A 111 -6.15 8.84 0.88
N ALA A 112 -5.94 9.09 -0.41
CA ALA A 112 -4.84 8.49 -1.18
C ALA A 112 -3.47 8.87 -0.62
N ARG A 113 -3.28 10.13 -0.19
CA ARG A 113 -2.04 10.58 0.45
C ARG A 113 -1.82 9.93 1.81
N VAL A 114 -2.86 9.77 2.62
CA VAL A 114 -2.80 9.04 3.90
C VAL A 114 -2.45 7.57 3.68
N LEU A 115 -3.12 6.88 2.75
CA LEU A 115 -2.75 5.51 2.36
C LEU A 115 -1.26 5.44 1.97
N GLY A 116 -0.80 6.40 1.17
CA GLY A 116 0.61 6.56 0.82
C GLY A 116 1.54 6.66 2.04
N ARG A 117 1.22 7.55 3.00
CA ARG A 117 2.00 7.72 4.25
C ARG A 117 2.18 6.38 4.95
N ASP A 118 1.10 5.65 5.18
CA ASP A 118 1.15 4.41 5.93
C ASP A 118 1.87 3.29 5.18
N MET A 119 1.68 3.21 3.85
CA MET A 119 2.50 2.34 3.00
C MET A 119 3.99 2.67 3.12
N GLY A 120 4.35 3.95 3.16
CA GLY A 120 5.73 4.41 3.31
C GLY A 120 6.34 4.00 4.64
N LYS A 121 5.60 4.16 5.74
CA LYS A 121 6.05 3.74 7.09
C LYS A 121 6.35 2.24 7.15
N ILE A 122 5.47 1.40 6.59
CA ILE A 122 5.66 -0.06 6.52
C ILE A 122 6.90 -0.38 5.67
N ALA A 123 6.97 0.17 4.46
CA ALA A 123 8.02 -0.19 3.52
C ALA A 123 9.42 0.28 3.94
N LEU A 124 9.54 1.35 4.73
CA LEU A 124 10.83 1.83 5.27
C LEU A 124 11.54 0.83 6.18
N LEU A 125 10.84 -0.19 6.69
CA LEU A 125 11.46 -1.29 7.42
C LEU A 125 12.42 -2.12 6.53
N ASN A 126 12.30 -2.00 5.20
CA ASN A 126 13.17 -2.62 4.22
C ASN A 126 13.46 -1.65 3.06
N GLU A 127 14.68 -1.10 3.02
CA GLU A 127 15.09 -0.12 2.01
C GLU A 127 14.89 -0.63 0.56
N GLU A 128 15.13 -1.91 0.29
CA GLU A 128 14.93 -2.49 -1.05
C GLU A 128 13.45 -2.44 -1.45
N LEU A 129 12.55 -2.83 -0.54
CA LEU A 129 11.11 -2.73 -0.74
C LEU A 129 10.69 -1.27 -0.94
N PHE A 130 11.22 -0.36 -0.12
CA PHE A 130 10.92 1.06 -0.23
C PHE A 130 11.28 1.63 -1.61
N LEU A 131 12.51 1.36 -2.06
CA LEU A 131 12.99 1.80 -3.37
C LEU A 131 12.23 1.16 -4.53
N ARG A 132 11.85 -0.12 -4.40
CA ARG A 132 11.05 -0.84 -5.39
C ARG A 132 9.69 -0.18 -5.62
N ILE A 133 8.94 0.08 -4.55
CA ILE A 133 7.62 0.72 -4.64
C ILE A 133 7.73 2.19 -5.06
N LYS A 134 8.74 2.92 -4.55
CA LYS A 134 9.05 4.29 -4.99
C LYS A 134 9.26 4.36 -6.51
N LYS A 135 10.00 3.41 -7.09
CA LYS A 135 10.22 3.33 -8.54
C LYS A 135 8.90 3.07 -9.29
N LEU A 136 8.12 2.08 -8.86
CA LEU A 136 6.82 1.75 -9.48
C LEU A 136 5.85 2.94 -9.49
N LEU A 137 5.71 3.63 -8.35
CA LEU A 137 4.86 4.82 -8.21
C LEU A 137 5.38 5.97 -9.08
N LYS A 138 6.70 6.17 -9.14
CA LYS A 138 7.31 7.18 -10.01
C LYS A 138 6.96 6.91 -11.49
N GLU A 139 7.19 5.69 -11.98
CA GLU A 139 6.92 5.31 -13.37
C GLU A 139 5.45 5.53 -13.78
N ASN A 140 4.51 5.29 -12.85
CA ASN A 140 3.08 5.44 -13.08
C ASN A 140 2.53 6.85 -12.82
N THR A 141 3.40 7.84 -12.58
CA THR A 141 3.02 9.24 -12.33
C THR A 141 3.86 10.25 -13.11
N ILE A 142 4.65 9.80 -14.10
CA ILE A 142 5.42 10.70 -15.00
C ILE A 142 4.47 11.46 -15.92
N ASP A 143 3.59 10.73 -16.61
CA ASP A 143 2.65 11.27 -17.58
C ASP A 143 1.41 10.36 -17.71
N ILE A 144 0.30 10.95 -18.16
CA ILE A 144 -0.99 10.27 -18.35
C ILE A 144 -0.86 9.15 -19.39
N HIS A 145 -0.08 9.34 -20.46
CA HIS A 145 0.05 8.34 -21.52
C HIS A 145 0.99 7.18 -21.15
N SER A 146 1.89 7.35 -20.18
CA SER A 146 2.83 6.30 -19.77
C SER A 146 2.36 5.47 -18.58
N SER A 147 1.35 5.92 -17.83
CA SER A 147 0.90 5.24 -16.61
C SER A 147 0.14 3.95 -16.92
N TYR A 148 0.78 2.80 -16.71
CA TYR A 148 0.17 1.50 -16.96
C TYR A 148 -0.92 1.18 -15.93
N ILE A 149 -0.65 1.44 -14.64
CA ILE A 149 -1.62 1.23 -13.57
C ILE A 149 -2.86 2.12 -13.82
N ALA A 150 -2.70 3.40 -14.13
CA ALA A 150 -3.83 4.30 -14.35
C ALA A 150 -4.72 3.89 -15.54
N LYS A 151 -4.12 3.30 -16.59
CA LYS A 151 -4.87 2.71 -17.71
C LYS A 151 -5.72 1.52 -17.25
N ILE A 152 -5.13 0.61 -16.47
CA ILE A 152 -5.85 -0.54 -15.92
C ILE A 152 -6.99 -0.05 -15.00
N MET A 153 -6.74 0.93 -14.13
CA MET A 153 -7.77 1.51 -13.25
C MET A 153 -8.95 2.05 -14.07
N ALA A 154 -8.69 2.74 -15.19
CA ALA A 154 -9.74 3.32 -16.04
C ALA A 154 -10.61 2.27 -16.77
N GLU A 155 -10.16 1.02 -16.89
CA GLU A 155 -10.97 -0.06 -17.48
C GLU A 155 -12.04 -0.60 -16.52
N PHE A 156 -11.80 -0.51 -15.21
CA PHE A 156 -12.68 -1.08 -14.20
C PHE A 156 -13.64 -0.07 -13.57
N PHE A 157 -13.39 1.22 -13.77
CA PHE A 157 -14.16 2.31 -13.14
C PHE A 157 -14.56 3.36 -14.16
N GLN A 158 -15.66 4.07 -13.89
CA GLN A 158 -16.10 5.21 -14.69
C GLN A 158 -15.29 6.47 -14.38
N ASN A 159 -13.95 6.37 -14.49
CA ASN A 159 -13.03 7.47 -14.29
C ASN A 159 -12.01 7.54 -15.44
N THR A 160 -11.30 8.65 -15.51
CA THR A 160 -10.31 8.92 -16.55
C THR A 160 -8.91 8.50 -16.11
N ILE A 161 -8.04 8.24 -17.08
CA ILE A 161 -6.61 7.99 -16.81
C ILE A 161 -5.99 9.17 -16.07
N ALA A 162 -6.39 10.40 -16.40
CA ALA A 162 -5.91 11.62 -15.75
C ALA A 162 -6.24 11.66 -14.26
N GLU A 163 -7.49 11.33 -13.89
CA GLU A 163 -7.92 11.24 -12.48
C GLU A 163 -7.16 10.14 -11.73
N ASN A 164 -6.94 8.99 -12.35
CA ASN A 164 -6.18 7.89 -11.76
C ASN A 164 -4.71 8.25 -11.56
N VAL A 165 -4.07 8.95 -12.52
CA VAL A 165 -2.71 9.47 -12.33
C VAL A 165 -2.64 10.45 -11.17
N LYS A 166 -3.65 11.32 -11.00
CA LYS A 166 -3.72 12.23 -9.86
C LYS A 166 -3.85 11.50 -8.53
N LEU A 167 -4.66 10.43 -8.46
CA LEU A 167 -4.74 9.57 -7.28
C LEU A 167 -3.39 8.91 -6.97
N LEU A 168 -2.74 8.30 -7.96
CA LEU A 168 -1.42 7.68 -7.79
C LEU A 168 -0.35 8.70 -7.39
N GLU A 169 -0.45 9.94 -7.88
CA GLU A 169 0.43 11.03 -7.49
C GLU A 169 0.30 11.36 -5.99
N GLN A 170 -0.92 11.37 -5.45
CA GLN A 170 -1.14 11.56 -4.01
C GLN A 170 -0.60 10.40 -3.17
N VAL A 171 -0.83 9.15 -3.61
CA VAL A 171 -0.22 7.96 -2.98
C VAL A 171 1.31 8.12 -2.95
N LYS A 172 1.93 8.50 -4.08
CA LYS A 172 3.38 8.73 -4.17
C LYS A 172 3.85 9.84 -3.24
N ILE A 173 3.15 10.97 -3.19
CA ILE A 173 3.52 12.08 -2.31
C ILE A 173 3.54 11.61 -0.86
N GLY A 174 2.45 11.00 -0.38
CA GLY A 174 2.37 10.48 0.98
C GLY A 174 3.43 9.42 1.28
N TYR A 175 3.66 8.52 0.33
CA TYR A 175 4.69 7.48 0.44
C TYR A 175 6.10 8.02 0.70
N LEU A 176 6.41 9.19 0.11
CA LEU A 176 7.72 9.84 0.19
C LEU A 176 7.87 10.84 1.34
N GLU A 177 6.85 11.04 2.17
CA GLU A 177 6.93 11.98 3.29
C GLU A 177 7.77 11.45 4.45
N ASN A 178 7.79 10.14 4.63
CA ASN A 178 8.58 9.49 5.68
C ASN A 178 10.05 9.23 5.26
N ASP A 179 10.41 9.54 4.01
CA ASP A 179 11.75 9.34 3.46
C ASP A 179 12.75 10.31 4.12
N SER A 180 13.43 9.81 5.17
CA SER A 180 14.40 10.57 5.96
C SER A 180 15.64 11.01 5.18
N SER A 181 15.82 10.55 3.93
CA SER A 181 16.89 11.05 3.04
C SER A 181 16.73 12.53 2.68
N LYS A 182 15.56 13.14 2.96
CA LYS A 182 15.34 14.61 2.86
C LYS A 182 15.99 15.43 4.00
N ILE A 183 16.40 14.81 5.11
CA ILE A 183 16.95 15.52 6.29
C ILE A 183 18.47 15.76 6.16
N LYS A 184 19.16 15.14 5.19
CA LYS A 184 20.63 15.25 5.04
C LYS A 184 21.11 16.36 4.09
N ILE A 185 20.26 17.33 3.76
CA ILE A 185 20.66 18.47 2.92
C ILE A 185 20.24 19.77 3.62
N GLU A 186 20.89 20.06 4.74
CA GLU A 186 21.14 21.42 5.25
C GLU A 186 22.60 21.53 5.70
#